data_AF-A0A2X3CJ43-F1
#
_entry.id   AF-A0A2X3CJ43-F1
#
_cell.length_a   1.000
_cell.length_b   1.000
_cell.length_c   1.000
_cell.angle_alpha   90.00
_cell.angle_beta   90.00
_cell.angle_gamma   90.00
#
_symmetry.space_group_name_H-M   'P 1'
#
loop_
_entity.id
_entity.type
_entity.pdbx_description
1 polymer ?
#
loop_
_entity_poly.entity_id
_entity_poly.type
_entity_poly.pdbx_seq_one_letter_code
_entity_poly.pdbx_strand_id
1 'polypeptide(L)'
;MNKTDELRTARIESLVTPAELAQRHPVTADVAAHVSASRRRIEKILNGEDRRLLVIIGPCSIHDTDAALEYARRLQGMRERYQPQLEIVMRTYFEKPRTVVGWKGLISDPDLNGSYRVNHGIELARRLLLQVNELGVPTATEFLDMVTGQFIADLISWGAIGARTTESQIHREMASALSCPVGFKNGTDGNTRIAVDAIRASRASHMFLSPDKQGQMTIYQTSGNPYGHIIMRGGQTAKLSRRGYRRRRRGAA
;
A
#
# COMPACT_ATOMS: atom_id res chain seq x y z
N MET A 1 -30.17 -7.11 32.41
CA MET A 1 -30.05 -6.82 30.95
C MET A 1 -29.18 -7.91 30.36
N ASN A 2 -29.71 -8.74 29.46
CA ASN A 2 -28.92 -9.84 28.88
C ASN A 2 -27.82 -9.25 27.99
N LYS A 3 -26.56 -9.60 28.27
CA LYS A 3 -25.43 -9.13 27.48
C LYS A 3 -25.39 -9.94 26.19
N THR A 4 -25.87 -9.36 25.09
CA THR A 4 -25.81 -9.97 23.75
C THR A 4 -24.66 -9.42 22.91
N ASP A 5 -23.96 -8.41 23.41
CA ASP A 5 -22.88 -7.69 22.71
C ASP A 5 -21.58 -7.66 23.53
N GLU A 6 -20.45 -7.42 22.85
CA GLU A 6 -19.10 -7.32 23.43
C GLU A 6 -18.64 -8.56 24.23
N LEU A 7 -19.17 -9.73 23.88
CA LEU A 7 -18.89 -10.98 24.60
C LEU A 7 -17.47 -11.51 24.39
N ARG A 8 -16.76 -11.00 23.38
CA ARG A 8 -15.42 -11.46 22.97
C ARG A 8 -14.44 -10.30 22.74
N THR A 9 -14.77 -9.11 23.22
CA THR A 9 -13.96 -7.90 23.03
C THR A 9 -13.58 -7.30 24.38
N ALA A 10 -12.39 -6.71 24.43
CA ALA A 10 -11.93 -5.92 25.55
C ALA A 10 -11.38 -4.60 24.99
N ARG A 11 -11.79 -3.48 25.59
CA ARG A 11 -11.23 -2.17 25.23
C ARG A 11 -9.81 -2.08 25.78
N ILE A 12 -8.85 -1.81 24.89
CA ILE A 12 -7.44 -1.61 25.25
C ILE A 12 -7.17 -0.10 25.35
N GLU A 13 -7.28 0.61 24.24
CA GLU A 13 -7.09 2.06 24.14
C GLU A 13 -7.84 2.63 22.93
N SER A 14 -7.83 3.95 22.78
CA SER A 14 -8.32 4.62 21.56
C SER A 14 -7.15 4.89 20.60
N LEU A 15 -7.39 4.79 19.30
CA LEU A 15 -6.39 5.20 18.30
C LEU A 15 -6.25 6.73 18.27
N VAL A 16 -5.03 7.21 18.05
CA VAL A 16 -4.75 8.60 17.65
C VAL A 16 -5.51 8.91 16.35
N THR A 17 -5.97 10.14 16.17
CA THR A 17 -6.63 10.52 14.91
C THR A 17 -5.59 10.76 13.80
N PRO A 18 -5.95 10.56 12.52
CA PRO A 18 -5.06 10.90 11.41
C PRO A 18 -4.62 12.38 11.42
N ALA A 19 -5.48 13.31 11.83
CA ALA A 19 -5.19 14.73 11.91
C ALA A 19 -4.16 15.04 13.00
N GLU A 20 -4.31 14.50 14.21
CA GLU A 20 -3.32 14.67 15.30
C GLU A 20 -1.96 14.12 14.89
N LEU A 21 -1.94 12.94 14.26
CA LEU A 21 -0.68 12.35 13.81
C LEU A 21 -0.03 13.19 12.70
N ALA A 22 -0.81 13.72 11.75
CA ALA A 22 -0.32 14.61 10.71
C ALA A 22 0.20 15.95 11.27
N GLN A 23 -0.34 16.44 12.40
CA GLN A 23 0.20 17.62 13.09
C GLN A 23 1.55 17.34 13.74
N ARG A 24 1.73 16.16 14.36
CA ARG A 24 3.01 15.75 14.97
C ARG A 24 4.09 15.47 13.93
N HIS A 25 3.68 14.92 12.79
CA HIS A 25 4.54 14.48 11.70
C HIS A 25 4.03 15.05 10.36
N PRO A 26 4.23 16.36 10.11
CA PRO A 26 3.66 17.04 8.96
C PRO A 26 4.37 16.68 7.66
N VAL A 27 3.61 16.63 6.57
CA VAL A 27 4.18 16.54 5.22
C VAL A 27 4.69 17.91 4.82
N THR A 28 5.99 18.05 4.61
CA THR A 28 6.59 19.29 4.11
C THR A 28 6.22 19.52 2.65
N ALA A 29 6.34 20.77 2.17
CA ALA A 29 6.07 21.10 0.77
C ALA A 29 6.95 20.27 -0.20
N ASP A 30 8.22 20.05 0.15
CA ASP A 30 9.15 19.27 -0.66
C ASP A 30 8.76 17.79 -0.74
N VAL A 31 8.36 17.19 0.39
CA VAL A 31 7.85 15.82 0.42
C VAL A 31 6.56 15.70 -0.39
N ALA A 32 5.63 16.64 -0.25
CA ALA A 32 4.37 16.65 -1.00
C ALA A 32 4.63 16.76 -2.52
N ALA A 33 5.56 17.62 -2.93
CA ALA A 33 5.97 17.77 -4.32
C ALA A 33 6.65 16.49 -4.85
N HIS A 34 7.53 15.88 -4.06
CA HIS A 34 8.20 14.63 -4.39
C HIS A 34 7.22 13.47 -4.57
N VAL A 35 6.30 13.25 -3.64
CA VAL A 35 5.27 12.21 -3.74
C VAL A 35 4.39 12.44 -4.96
N SER A 36 3.92 13.67 -5.17
CA SER A 36 3.07 14.02 -6.31
C SER A 36 3.79 13.81 -7.66
N ALA A 37 5.05 14.23 -7.76
CA ALA A 37 5.86 14.01 -8.94
C ALA A 37 6.14 12.51 -9.18
N SER A 38 6.34 11.75 -8.11
CA SER A 38 6.54 10.30 -8.17
C SER A 38 5.31 9.56 -8.67
N ARG A 39 4.12 9.90 -8.15
CA ARG A 39 2.83 9.38 -8.67
C ARG A 39 2.68 9.66 -10.16
N ARG A 40 2.89 10.90 -10.60
CA ARG A 40 2.83 11.28 -12.03
C ARG A 40 3.81 10.49 -12.90
N ARG A 41 5.05 10.25 -12.44
CA ARG A 41 6.02 9.42 -13.18
C ARG A 41 5.53 7.98 -13.31
N ILE A 42 4.98 7.41 -12.24
CA ILE A 42 4.41 6.06 -12.25
C ILE A 42 3.20 5.97 -13.19
N GLU A 43 2.31 6.95 -13.14
CA GLU A 43 1.14 7.06 -14.02
C GLU A 43 1.56 7.08 -15.51
N LYS A 44 2.56 7.90 -15.85
CA LYS A 44 3.13 7.95 -17.21
C LYS A 44 3.70 6.60 -17.67
N ILE A 45 4.37 5.88 -16.77
CA ILE A 45 4.87 4.52 -17.06
C ILE A 45 3.70 3.55 -17.32
N LEU A 46 2.67 3.58 -16.48
CA LEU A 46 1.50 2.71 -16.62
C LEU A 46 0.69 3.00 -17.89
N ASN A 47 0.65 4.26 -18.32
CA ASN A 47 0.03 4.68 -19.58
C ASN A 47 0.92 4.45 -20.82
N GLY A 48 2.19 4.09 -20.63
CA GLY A 48 3.16 3.88 -21.71
C GLY A 48 3.74 5.16 -22.34
N GLU A 49 3.50 6.32 -21.71
CA GLU A 49 4.08 7.63 -22.06
C GLU A 49 5.56 7.70 -21.65
N ASP A 50 5.93 6.99 -20.58
CA ASP A 50 7.31 6.81 -20.14
C ASP A 50 7.69 5.33 -20.30
N ARG A 51 8.81 5.07 -20.98
CA ARG A 51 9.29 3.71 -21.32
C ARG A 51 10.14 3.07 -20.23
N ARG A 52 10.43 3.79 -19.13
CA ARG A 52 11.18 3.26 -18.00
C ARG A 52 10.42 2.11 -17.32
N LEU A 53 11.16 1.22 -16.68
CA LEU A 53 10.58 0.13 -15.91
C LEU A 53 10.30 0.60 -14.47
N LEU A 54 9.06 0.45 -14.02
CA LEU A 54 8.72 0.60 -12.61
C LEU A 54 9.28 -0.58 -11.80
N VAL A 55 10.08 -0.28 -10.77
CA VAL A 55 10.71 -1.29 -9.91
C VAL A 55 10.32 -1.03 -8.46
N ILE A 56 9.45 -1.90 -7.92
CA ILE A 56 9.11 -1.91 -6.50
C ILE A 56 10.07 -2.88 -5.79
N ILE A 57 10.99 -2.37 -4.97
CA ILE A 57 12.06 -3.17 -4.35
C ILE A 57 12.32 -2.76 -2.91
N GLY A 58 12.58 -3.73 -2.04
CA GLY A 58 12.87 -3.50 -0.64
C GLY A 58 12.57 -4.72 0.23
N PRO A 59 12.68 -4.57 1.56
CA PRO A 59 12.40 -5.63 2.53
C PRO A 59 11.00 -6.25 2.36
N CYS A 60 10.85 -7.52 2.76
CA CYS A 60 9.53 -8.17 2.67
C CYS A 60 8.51 -7.53 3.63
N SER A 61 8.98 -7.11 4.79
CA SER A 61 8.28 -6.36 5.83
C SER A 61 9.32 -5.58 6.64
N ILE A 62 8.99 -4.36 7.03
CA ILE A 62 9.83 -3.52 7.88
C ILE A 62 9.54 -3.88 9.34
N HIS A 63 10.59 -4.20 10.09
CA HIS A 63 10.55 -4.45 11.54
C HIS A 63 11.54 -3.57 12.32
N ASP A 64 12.49 -2.95 11.62
CA ASP A 64 13.52 -2.05 12.15
C ASP A 64 13.56 -0.82 11.25
N THR A 65 13.31 0.35 11.84
CA THR A 65 13.26 1.63 11.11
C THR A 65 14.64 2.13 10.71
N ASP A 66 15.67 1.84 11.49
CA ASP A 66 17.04 2.32 11.24
C ASP A 66 17.65 1.53 10.09
N ALA A 67 17.50 0.21 10.09
CA ALA A 67 17.88 -0.64 8.97
C ALA A 67 17.12 -0.27 7.68
N ALA A 68 15.84 0.11 7.78
CA ALA A 68 15.06 0.56 6.65
C ALA A 68 15.59 1.90 6.08
N LEU A 69 15.99 2.85 6.93
CA LEU A 69 16.61 4.10 6.50
C LEU A 69 17.99 3.89 5.87
N GLU A 70 18.80 3.01 6.42
CA GLU A 70 20.08 2.63 5.81
C GLU A 70 19.87 2.06 4.41
N TYR A 71 18.88 1.16 4.25
CA TYR A 71 18.49 0.63 2.95
C TYR A 71 18.02 1.74 1.99
N ALA A 72 17.21 2.69 2.48
CA ALA A 72 16.73 3.82 1.68
C ALA A 72 17.88 4.69 1.15
N ARG A 73 18.87 5.00 1.99
CA ARG A 73 20.07 5.76 1.57
C ARG A 73 20.86 5.05 0.48
N ARG A 74 21.02 3.73 0.57
CA ARG A 74 21.66 2.94 -0.50
C ARG A 74 20.81 2.90 -1.78
N LEU A 75 19.50 2.79 -1.63
CA LEU A 75 18.56 2.76 -2.75
C LEU A 75 18.50 4.11 -3.49
N GLN A 76 18.66 5.23 -2.77
CA GLN A 76 18.76 6.57 -3.33
C GLN A 76 19.87 6.63 -4.39
N GLY A 77 21.08 6.16 -4.07
CA GLY A 77 22.20 6.15 -5.02
C GLY A 77 21.95 5.24 -6.23
N MET A 78 21.23 4.13 -6.05
CA MET A 78 20.80 3.28 -7.17
C MET A 78 19.74 3.98 -8.04
N ARG A 79 18.81 4.70 -7.41
CA ARG A 79 17.77 5.46 -8.09
C ARG A 79 18.37 6.53 -8.99
N GLU A 80 19.37 7.27 -8.52
CA GLU A 80 20.10 8.24 -9.34
C GLU A 80 20.83 7.56 -10.51
N ARG A 81 21.59 6.50 -10.22
CA ARG A 81 22.39 5.78 -11.23
C ARG A 81 21.54 5.21 -12.36
N TYR A 82 20.34 4.69 -12.06
CA TYR A 82 19.48 4.02 -13.03
C TYR A 82 18.27 4.86 -13.48
N GLN A 83 18.22 6.14 -13.12
CA GLN A 83 17.12 7.06 -13.41
C GLN A 83 16.68 7.10 -14.89
N PRO A 84 17.58 7.00 -15.89
CA PRO A 84 17.19 7.00 -17.30
C PRO A 84 16.40 5.75 -17.74
N GLN A 85 16.48 4.65 -16.99
CA GLN A 85 15.91 3.36 -17.37
C GLN A 85 14.85 2.85 -16.38
N LEU A 86 14.97 3.20 -15.11
CA LEU A 86 14.14 2.67 -14.03
C LEU A 86 13.48 3.81 -13.23
N GLU A 87 12.21 3.61 -12.86
CA GLU A 87 11.60 4.33 -11.74
C GLU A 87 11.61 3.39 -10.53
N ILE A 88 12.62 3.57 -9.65
CA ILE A 88 12.79 2.77 -8.45
C ILE A 88 11.95 3.37 -7.32
N VAL A 89 11.15 2.51 -6.67
CA VAL A 89 10.29 2.84 -5.54
C VAL A 89 10.57 1.85 -4.41
N MET A 90 10.80 2.36 -3.20
CA MET A 90 11.10 1.52 -2.04
C MET A 90 9.84 0.80 -1.57
N ARG A 91 9.93 -0.52 -1.42
CA ARG A 91 8.92 -1.32 -0.74
C ARG A 91 8.99 -1.08 0.77
N THR A 92 7.95 -0.47 1.33
CA THR A 92 7.79 -0.12 2.75
C THR A 92 6.56 -0.79 3.36
N TYR A 93 6.55 -2.12 3.39
CA TYR A 93 5.41 -2.89 3.89
C TYR A 93 5.56 -3.07 5.39
N PHE A 94 4.58 -2.63 6.18
CA PHE A 94 4.66 -2.71 7.64
C PHE A 94 4.10 -4.01 8.20
N GLU A 95 3.20 -4.65 7.45
CA GLU A 95 2.48 -5.83 7.89
C GLU A 95 2.51 -6.93 6.84
N LYS A 96 2.23 -8.15 7.27
CA LYS A 96 2.13 -9.30 6.39
C LYS A 96 0.89 -10.12 6.73
N PRO A 97 -0.06 -10.29 5.80
CA PRO A 97 -1.24 -11.10 6.06
C PRO A 97 -0.85 -12.57 6.27
N ARG A 98 -1.11 -13.09 7.47
CA ARG A 98 -0.86 -14.48 7.89
C ARG A 98 -2.18 -15.20 8.20
N THR A 99 -2.21 -16.51 7.94
CA THR A 99 -3.33 -17.40 8.29
C THR A 99 -3.13 -18.13 9.63
N VAL A 100 -1.92 -18.07 10.19
CA VAL A 100 -1.52 -18.69 11.47
C VAL A 100 -0.91 -17.63 12.38
N VAL A 101 -0.90 -17.91 13.69
CA VAL A 101 -0.33 -17.04 14.73
C VAL A 101 1.14 -16.71 14.40
N GLY A 102 1.51 -15.45 14.55
CA GLY A 102 2.86 -14.92 14.34
C GLY A 102 2.86 -13.40 14.45
N TRP A 103 4.05 -12.79 14.34
CA TRP A 103 4.18 -11.33 14.38
C TRP A 103 3.33 -10.67 13.27
N LYS A 104 2.49 -9.72 13.67
CA LYS A 104 1.49 -9.08 12.81
C LYS A 104 2.07 -7.96 11.94
N GLY A 105 3.17 -7.35 12.38
CA GLY A 105 3.85 -6.26 11.67
C GLY A 105 4.20 -5.10 12.59
N LEU A 106 4.95 -4.13 12.08
CA LEU A 106 5.48 -2.99 12.85
C LEU A 106 4.36 -2.10 13.39
N ILE A 107 3.30 -1.92 12.61
CA ILE A 107 2.15 -1.10 13.04
C ILE A 107 1.44 -1.78 14.20
N SER A 108 1.14 -3.07 14.07
CA SER A 108 0.45 -3.84 15.10
C SER A 108 1.29 -4.09 16.36
N ASP A 109 2.57 -4.42 16.23
CA ASP A 109 3.45 -4.84 17.35
C ASP A 109 4.89 -4.33 17.13
N PRO A 110 5.15 -3.03 17.36
CA PRO A 110 6.41 -2.37 17.01
C PRO A 110 7.61 -2.90 17.82
N ASP A 111 7.37 -3.34 19.06
CA ASP A 111 8.41 -3.77 19.99
C ASP A 111 8.72 -5.29 19.88
N LEU A 112 8.11 -6.00 18.93
CA LEU A 112 8.30 -7.44 18.67
C LEU A 112 8.07 -8.34 19.90
N ASN A 113 7.26 -7.89 20.85
CA ASN A 113 7.07 -8.53 22.15
C ASN A 113 5.60 -8.84 22.48
N GLY A 114 4.68 -8.60 21.54
CA GLY A 114 3.25 -8.82 21.74
C GLY A 114 2.56 -7.77 22.62
N SER A 115 3.17 -6.60 22.81
CA SER A 115 2.56 -5.49 23.57
C SER A 115 1.45 -4.78 22.80
N TYR A 116 1.40 -4.96 21.49
CA TYR A 116 0.39 -4.38 20.59
C TYR A 116 0.19 -2.87 20.72
N ARG A 117 1.29 -2.11 20.87
CA ARG A 117 1.28 -0.65 20.98
C ARG A 117 1.02 0.02 19.62
N VAL A 118 -0.22 -0.11 19.12
CA VAL A 118 -0.59 0.30 17.76
C VAL A 118 -0.34 1.79 17.49
N ASN A 119 -0.67 2.66 18.44
CA ASN A 119 -0.42 4.10 18.32
C ASN A 119 1.08 4.41 18.11
N HIS A 120 1.96 3.68 18.81
CA HIS A 120 3.41 3.79 18.62
C HIS A 120 3.83 3.27 17.22
N GLY A 121 3.28 2.13 16.79
CA GLY A 121 3.58 1.55 15.49
C GLY A 121 3.17 2.43 14.30
N ILE A 122 1.99 3.06 14.35
CA ILE A 122 1.53 4.01 13.32
C ILE A 122 2.46 5.24 13.27
N GLU A 123 2.88 5.75 14.43
CA GLU A 123 3.82 6.86 14.50
C GLU A 123 5.19 6.51 13.87
N LEU A 124 5.75 5.35 14.21
CA LEU A 124 6.98 4.85 13.62
C LEU A 124 6.86 4.70 12.09
N ALA A 125 5.76 4.13 11.61
CA ALA A 125 5.51 3.95 10.19
C ALA A 125 5.45 5.30 9.46
N ARG A 126 4.69 6.28 9.98
CA ARG A 126 4.58 7.61 9.35
C ARG A 126 5.92 8.34 9.34
N ARG A 127 6.64 8.35 10.46
CA ARG A 127 7.96 9.00 10.57
C ARG A 127 8.96 8.40 9.57
N LEU A 128 9.00 7.07 9.47
CA LEU A 128 9.86 6.40 8.50
C LEU A 128 9.51 6.80 7.05
N LEU A 129 8.22 6.81 6.70
CA LEU A 129 7.79 7.19 5.35
C LEU A 129 8.15 8.66 5.01
N LEU A 130 8.06 9.58 5.98
CA LEU A 130 8.52 10.96 5.81
C LEU A 130 10.02 10.97 5.51
N GLN A 131 10.83 10.36 6.38
CA GLN A 131 12.28 10.33 6.25
C GLN A 131 12.74 9.70 4.92
N VAL A 132 12.08 8.62 4.46
CA VAL A 132 12.41 7.99 3.16
C VAL A 132 12.07 8.92 1.99
N ASN A 133 10.94 9.63 2.05
CA ASN A 133 10.58 10.61 1.02
C ASN A 133 11.48 11.85 1.04
N GLU A 134 11.93 12.31 2.22
CA GLU A 134 12.91 13.39 2.39
C GLU A 134 14.27 13.05 1.75
N LEU A 135 14.65 11.77 1.75
CA LEU A 135 15.83 11.27 1.01
C LEU A 135 15.62 11.26 -0.52
N GLY A 136 14.45 11.66 -1.03
CA GLY A 136 14.12 11.64 -2.45
C GLY A 136 13.79 10.24 -3.00
N VAL A 137 13.46 9.28 -2.11
CA VAL A 137 13.08 7.92 -2.48
C VAL A 137 11.56 7.75 -2.30
N PRO A 138 10.79 7.48 -3.36
CA PRO A 138 9.35 7.26 -3.22
C PRO A 138 9.06 5.93 -2.53
N THR A 139 7.96 5.86 -1.79
CA THR A 139 7.56 4.68 -1.02
C THR A 139 6.36 3.94 -1.62
N ALA A 140 6.31 2.63 -1.37
CA ALA A 140 5.27 1.72 -1.83
C ALA A 140 4.82 0.80 -0.70
N THR A 141 3.51 0.68 -0.47
CA THR A 141 2.95 -0.21 0.57
C THR A 141 1.86 -1.13 0.04
N GLU A 142 1.51 -2.16 0.81
CA GLU A 142 0.29 -2.96 0.60
C GLU A 142 -0.77 -2.49 1.59
N PHE A 143 -1.93 -2.07 1.08
CA PHE A 143 -3.04 -1.64 1.92
C PHE A 143 -3.86 -2.87 2.32
N LEU A 144 -3.83 -3.21 3.62
CA LEU A 144 -4.51 -4.37 4.19
C LEU A 144 -5.88 -4.03 4.79
N ASP A 145 -6.12 -2.76 5.10
CA ASP A 145 -7.35 -2.26 5.68
C ASP A 145 -7.54 -0.77 5.36
N MET A 146 -8.77 -0.28 5.56
CA MET A 146 -9.16 1.10 5.26
C MET A 146 -8.73 2.13 6.31
N VAL A 147 -8.43 1.69 7.53
CA VAL A 147 -8.13 2.57 8.67
C VAL A 147 -6.68 3.02 8.60
N THR A 148 -5.74 2.09 8.49
CA THR A 148 -4.30 2.34 8.40
C THR A 148 -3.98 3.26 7.22
N GLY A 149 -4.69 3.11 6.10
CA GLY A 149 -4.54 3.99 4.94
C GLY A 149 -4.73 5.47 5.25
N GLN A 150 -5.62 5.83 6.19
CA GLN A 150 -5.85 7.23 6.56
C GLN A 150 -4.63 7.92 7.18
N PHE A 151 -3.71 7.16 7.77
CA PHE A 151 -2.54 7.66 8.49
C PHE A 151 -1.29 7.83 7.62
N ILE A 152 -1.20 7.11 6.50
CA ILE A 152 0.04 7.01 5.72
C ILE A 152 -0.13 7.23 4.22
N ALA A 153 -1.35 7.17 3.67
CA ALA A 153 -1.55 7.18 2.21
C ALA A 153 -1.07 8.47 1.53
N ASP A 154 -1.00 9.59 2.25
CA ASP A 154 -0.44 10.86 1.79
C ASP A 154 1.06 10.76 1.43
N LEU A 155 1.78 9.79 2.00
CA LEU A 155 3.21 9.57 1.79
C LEU A 155 3.52 8.46 0.78
N ILE A 156 2.51 7.76 0.27
CA ILE A 156 2.66 6.59 -0.61
C ILE A 156 2.59 6.99 -2.09
N SER A 157 3.57 6.58 -2.87
CA SER A 157 3.61 6.81 -4.33
C SER A 157 3.01 5.67 -5.14
N TRP A 158 2.91 4.46 -4.59
CA TRP A 158 2.31 3.29 -5.23
C TRP A 158 1.73 2.31 -4.19
N GLY A 159 0.55 1.76 -4.45
CA GLY A 159 -0.14 0.82 -3.57
C GLY A 159 -0.24 -0.58 -4.16
N ALA A 160 -0.24 -1.60 -3.31
CA ALA A 160 -0.65 -2.96 -3.68
C ALA A 160 -1.95 -3.38 -2.98
N ILE A 161 -2.75 -4.16 -3.70
CA ILE A 161 -3.78 -5.02 -3.12
C ILE A 161 -3.33 -6.47 -3.22
N GLY A 162 -3.42 -7.17 -2.08
CA GLY A 162 -2.89 -8.51 -1.87
C GLY A 162 -3.65 -9.60 -2.63
N ALA A 163 -2.99 -10.74 -2.88
CA ALA A 163 -3.61 -11.87 -3.60
C ALA A 163 -4.84 -12.45 -2.88
N ARG A 164 -4.95 -12.26 -1.56
CA ARG A 164 -6.08 -12.69 -0.73
C ARG A 164 -7.17 -11.63 -0.59
N THR A 165 -6.89 -10.39 -0.99
CA THR A 165 -7.79 -9.24 -0.84
C THR A 165 -8.22 -8.65 -2.19
N THR A 166 -7.59 -9.04 -3.30
CA THR A 166 -7.98 -8.64 -4.67
C THR A 166 -9.45 -8.98 -4.99
N GLU A 167 -10.01 -10.06 -4.43
CA GLU A 167 -11.43 -10.42 -4.59
C GLU A 167 -12.37 -9.67 -3.65
N SER A 168 -11.85 -9.05 -2.59
CA SER A 168 -12.66 -8.34 -1.60
C SER A 168 -13.22 -7.06 -2.22
N GLN A 169 -14.55 -6.93 -2.18
CA GLN A 169 -15.25 -5.73 -2.62
C GLN A 169 -14.73 -4.48 -1.89
N ILE A 170 -14.63 -4.53 -0.56
CA ILE A 170 -14.14 -3.41 0.26
C ILE A 170 -12.74 -2.96 -0.17
N HIS A 171 -11.86 -3.88 -0.53
CA HIS A 171 -10.52 -3.50 -1.00
C HIS A 171 -10.52 -2.86 -2.40
N ARG A 172 -11.48 -3.22 -3.26
CA ARG A 172 -11.65 -2.60 -4.59
C ARG A 172 -12.22 -1.19 -4.46
N GLU A 173 -13.17 -0.99 -3.55
CA GLU A 173 -13.73 0.33 -3.18
C GLU A 173 -12.67 1.21 -2.50
N MET A 174 -11.83 0.64 -1.61
CA MET A 174 -10.68 1.36 -1.07
C MET A 174 -9.72 1.78 -2.20
N ALA A 175 -9.40 0.87 -3.11
CA ALA A 175 -8.49 1.16 -4.21
C ALA A 175 -9.01 2.24 -5.16
N SER A 176 -10.32 2.41 -5.31
CA SER A 176 -10.92 3.50 -6.08
C SER A 176 -10.76 4.87 -5.41
N ALA A 177 -10.49 4.89 -4.10
CA ALA A 177 -10.23 6.11 -3.31
C ALA A 177 -8.74 6.50 -3.24
N LEU A 178 -7.83 5.54 -3.46
CA LEU A 178 -6.40 5.77 -3.28
C LEU A 178 -5.85 6.79 -4.29
N SER A 179 -5.14 7.80 -3.80
CA SER A 179 -4.52 8.83 -4.65
C SER A 179 -3.30 8.36 -5.43
N CYS A 180 -2.77 7.17 -5.13
CA CYS A 180 -1.65 6.58 -5.85
C CYS A 180 -2.12 5.52 -6.85
N PRO A 181 -1.32 5.19 -7.88
CA PRO A 181 -1.52 4.00 -8.70
C PRO A 181 -1.54 2.72 -7.86
N VAL A 182 -2.34 1.74 -8.29
CA VAL A 182 -2.59 0.51 -7.52
C VAL A 182 -2.30 -0.75 -8.35
N GLY A 183 -1.49 -1.64 -7.80
CA GLY A 183 -1.23 -2.96 -8.36
C GLY A 183 -2.06 -4.06 -7.68
N PHE A 184 -2.85 -4.78 -8.46
CA PHE A 184 -3.66 -5.90 -7.98
C PHE A 184 -2.94 -7.23 -8.23
N LYS A 185 -2.63 -7.97 -7.16
CA LYS A 185 -2.03 -9.30 -7.29
C LYS A 185 -3.04 -10.30 -7.82
N ASN A 186 -2.60 -11.17 -8.74
CA ASN A 186 -3.38 -12.35 -9.11
C ASN A 186 -3.60 -13.29 -7.91
N GLY A 187 -4.61 -14.16 -8.01
CA GLY A 187 -4.99 -15.09 -6.94
C GLY A 187 -3.87 -16.05 -6.56
N THR A 188 -3.92 -16.61 -5.35
CA THR A 188 -2.89 -17.53 -4.85
C THR A 188 -2.72 -18.78 -5.71
N ASP A 189 -3.77 -19.18 -6.42
CA ASP A 189 -3.83 -20.25 -7.41
C ASP A 189 -3.21 -19.87 -8.77
N GLY A 190 -3.02 -18.58 -9.05
CA GLY A 190 -2.55 -18.06 -10.34
C GLY A 190 -3.63 -17.40 -11.20
N ASN A 191 -4.87 -17.28 -10.71
CA ASN A 191 -5.98 -16.69 -11.44
C ASN A 191 -5.76 -15.18 -11.63
N THR A 192 -5.60 -14.73 -12.88
CA THR A 192 -5.41 -13.30 -13.20
C THR A 192 -6.72 -12.56 -13.45
N ARG A 193 -7.84 -13.26 -13.66
CA ARG A 193 -9.14 -12.62 -13.93
C ARG A 193 -9.58 -11.76 -12.75
N ILE A 194 -9.37 -12.26 -11.53
CA ILE A 194 -9.74 -11.55 -10.30
C ILE A 194 -9.06 -10.18 -10.19
N ALA A 195 -7.83 -10.06 -10.69
CA ALA A 195 -7.07 -8.83 -10.69
C ALA A 195 -7.53 -7.89 -11.81
N VAL A 196 -7.90 -8.44 -12.98
CA VAL A 196 -8.51 -7.66 -14.07
C VAL A 196 -9.87 -7.09 -13.63
N ASP A 197 -10.70 -7.90 -12.96
CA ASP A 197 -11.98 -7.46 -12.44
C ASP A 197 -11.81 -6.42 -11.33
N ALA A 198 -10.79 -6.57 -10.49
CA ALA A 198 -10.46 -5.56 -9.47
C ALA A 198 -10.02 -4.23 -10.09
N ILE A 199 -9.22 -4.24 -11.16
CA ILE A 199 -8.85 -3.03 -11.92
C ILE A 199 -10.08 -2.38 -12.53
N ARG A 200 -11.00 -3.15 -13.12
CA ARG A 200 -12.25 -2.63 -13.67
C ARG A 200 -13.12 -2.01 -12.59
N ALA A 201 -13.26 -2.70 -11.45
CA ALA A 201 -14.02 -2.22 -10.32
C ALA A 201 -13.43 -0.91 -9.76
N SER A 202 -12.11 -0.87 -9.50
CA SER A 202 -11.48 0.32 -8.89
C SER A 202 -11.55 1.57 -9.76
N ARG A 203 -11.77 1.42 -11.08
CA ARG A 203 -11.96 2.55 -12.00
C ARG A 203 -13.31 3.24 -11.86
N ALA A 204 -14.30 2.55 -11.30
CA ALA A 204 -15.64 3.11 -11.11
C ALA A 204 -15.74 3.92 -9.81
N SER A 205 -16.78 4.76 -9.73
CA SER A 205 -17.19 5.41 -8.49
C SER A 205 -17.80 4.39 -7.54
N HIS A 206 -17.48 4.50 -6.25
CA HIS A 206 -17.99 3.64 -5.18
C HIS A 206 -18.37 4.49 -3.97
N MET A 207 -19.20 3.90 -3.11
CA MET A 207 -19.46 4.40 -1.77
C MET A 207 -18.78 3.47 -0.76
N PHE A 208 -18.06 4.02 0.22
CA PHE A 208 -17.50 3.22 1.30
C PHE A 208 -17.51 3.95 2.64
N LEU A 209 -17.40 3.19 3.73
CA LEU A 209 -17.43 3.68 5.10
C LEU A 209 -16.03 3.65 5.69
N SER A 210 -15.54 4.78 6.19
CA SER A 210 -14.21 4.89 6.79
C SER A 210 -14.20 6.04 7.80
N PRO A 211 -13.35 5.99 8.84
CA PRO A 211 -13.14 7.16 9.67
C PRO A 211 -12.55 8.31 8.86
N ASP A 212 -12.98 9.53 9.14
CA ASP A 212 -12.34 10.74 8.63
C ASP A 212 -11.04 11.07 9.36
N LYS A 213 -10.45 12.21 9.02
CA LYS A 213 -9.18 12.63 9.63
C LYS A 213 -9.30 12.96 11.12
N GLN A 214 -10.51 13.19 11.62
CA GLN A 214 -10.84 13.45 13.02
C GLN A 214 -11.28 12.16 13.75
N GLY A 215 -11.32 11.02 13.06
CA GLY A 215 -11.72 9.73 13.62
C GLY A 215 -13.24 9.49 13.63
N GLN A 216 -14.04 10.39 13.06
CA GLN A 216 -15.49 10.22 12.95
C GLN A 216 -15.83 9.29 11.79
N MET A 217 -16.72 8.31 12.02
CA MET A 217 -17.19 7.42 10.94
C MET A 217 -17.95 8.23 9.89
N THR A 218 -17.46 8.15 8.64
CA THR A 218 -17.91 8.98 7.53
C THR A 218 -18.18 8.14 6.27
N ILE A 219 -19.15 8.59 5.49
CA ILE A 219 -19.51 8.02 4.19
C ILE A 219 -18.71 8.74 3.11
N TYR A 220 -17.96 7.99 2.31
CA TYR A 220 -17.15 8.53 1.21
C TYR A 220 -17.67 8.08 -0.14
N GLN A 221 -17.72 9.02 -1.09
CA GLN A 221 -17.90 8.72 -2.51
C GLN A 221 -16.57 8.88 -3.24
N THR A 222 -16.13 7.85 -3.97
CA THR A 222 -14.88 7.90 -4.74
C THR A 222 -15.13 8.31 -6.18
N SER A 223 -14.17 8.99 -6.81
CA SER A 223 -14.21 9.27 -8.26
C SER A 223 -13.79 8.09 -9.13
N GLY A 224 -13.19 7.05 -8.53
CA GLY A 224 -12.51 5.99 -9.27
C GLY A 224 -11.02 6.26 -9.42
N ASN A 225 -10.24 5.18 -9.54
CA ASN A 225 -8.80 5.20 -9.75
C ASN A 225 -8.46 4.62 -11.14
N PRO A 226 -8.04 5.45 -12.10
CA PRO A 226 -7.75 5.00 -13.46
C PRO A 226 -6.43 4.23 -13.58
N TYR A 227 -5.56 4.27 -12.56
CA TYR A 227 -4.19 3.77 -12.62
C TYR A 227 -4.01 2.39 -11.96
N GLY A 228 -4.94 1.48 -12.27
CA GLY A 228 -4.88 0.08 -11.86
C GLY A 228 -4.07 -0.79 -12.83
N HIS A 229 -3.22 -1.67 -12.32
CA HIS A 229 -2.48 -2.66 -13.12
C HIS A 229 -2.36 -4.01 -12.41
N ILE A 230 -2.01 -5.06 -13.16
CA ILE A 230 -1.89 -6.41 -12.62
C ILE A 230 -0.46 -6.71 -12.15
N ILE A 231 -0.34 -7.35 -10.98
CA ILE A 231 0.91 -7.92 -10.47
C ILE A 231 0.86 -9.43 -10.67
N MET A 232 1.67 -9.94 -11.60
CA MET A 232 1.84 -11.38 -11.80
C MET A 232 2.83 -11.94 -10.79
N ARG A 233 2.32 -12.66 -9.78
CA ARG A 233 3.08 -13.24 -8.66
C ARG A 233 3.15 -14.77 -8.68
N GLY A 234 2.81 -15.38 -9.81
CA GLY A 234 2.74 -16.83 -9.99
C GLY A 234 1.51 -17.46 -9.33
N GLY A 235 1.48 -18.79 -9.30
CA GLY A 235 0.41 -19.62 -8.73
C GLY A 235 0.87 -21.08 -8.62
N GLN A 236 0.00 -22.00 -8.24
CA GLN A 236 0.37 -23.42 -8.04
C GLN A 236 1.07 -24.04 -9.27
N THR A 237 0.65 -23.66 -10.48
CA THR A 237 1.24 -24.14 -11.74
C THR A 237 1.79 -23.01 -12.63
N ALA A 238 1.52 -21.75 -12.26
CA ALA A 238 1.85 -20.60 -13.09
C ALA A 238 3.26 -20.04 -12.77
N LYS A 239 4.23 -20.33 -13.64
CA LYS A 239 5.55 -19.67 -13.65
C LYS A 239 5.52 -18.41 -14.50
N LEU A 240 6.20 -17.35 -14.06
CA LEU A 240 6.54 -16.19 -14.89
C LEU A 240 7.36 -16.67 -16.09
N SER A 241 6.74 -16.74 -17.27
CA SER A 241 7.37 -17.21 -18.50
C SER A 241 6.89 -16.40 -19.70
N ARG A 242 7.73 -16.25 -20.72
CA ARG A 242 7.38 -15.57 -21.99
C ARG A 242 6.11 -16.17 -22.63
N ARG A 243 5.89 -17.48 -22.53
CA ARG A 243 4.67 -18.17 -23.01
C ARG A 243 3.44 -17.83 -22.16
N GLY A 244 3.58 -17.77 -20.83
CA GLY A 244 2.52 -17.38 -19.90
C GLY A 244 2.02 -15.94 -20.13
N TYR A 245 2.95 -15.01 -20.41
CA TYR A 245 2.63 -13.62 -20.72
C TYR A 245 1.86 -13.47 -22.05
N ARG A 246 2.35 -14.09 -23.14
CA ARG A 246 1.72 -13.99 -24.48
C ARG A 246 0.33 -14.62 -24.54
N ARG A 247 0.10 -15.76 -23.85
CA ARG A 247 -1.24 -16.39 -23.79
C ARG A 247 -2.25 -15.51 -23.05
N ARG A 248 -1.87 -14.87 -21.95
CA ARG A 248 -2.78 -14.04 -21.14
C ARG A 248 -3.09 -12.68 -21.78
N ARG A 249 -2.15 -12.12 -22.55
CA ARG A 249 -2.38 -10.88 -23.32
C ARG A 249 -3.44 -11.03 -24.42
N ARG A 250 -3.64 -12.24 -24.95
CA ARG A 250 -4.67 -12.54 -25.97
C ARG A 250 -6.07 -12.81 -25.40
N GLY A 251 -6.20 -13.08 -24.09
CA GLY A 251 -7.50 -13.34 -23.44
C GLY A 251 -8.03 -12.15 -22.61
N ALA A 252 -7.33 -11.00 -22.66
CA ALA A 252 -7.72 -9.76 -21.99
C ALA A 252 -8.03 -8.63 -22.98
N ALA A 253 -7.99 -8.93 -24.28
CA ALA A 253 -8.49 -8.08 -25.37
C ALA A 253 -9.95 -8.46 -25.65
#